data_AF-A0A099KU30-F1
#
_entry.id   AF-A0A099KU30-F1
#
_cell.length_a   1.000
_cell.length_b   1.000
_cell.length_c   1.000
_cell.angle_alpha   90.00
_cell.angle_beta   90.00
_cell.angle_gamma   90.00
#
_symmetry.space_group_name_H-M   'P 1'
#
loop_
_entity.id
_entity.type
_entity.pdbx_description
1 polymer ?
#
loop_
_entity_poly.entity_id
_entity_poly.type
_entity_poly.pdbx_seq_one_letter_code
_entity_poly.pdbx_strand_id
1 'polypeptide(L)'
;MFVFWMLFASPANPIRANNFMNPYTDIADLIANLESEIKALSQTIETLKQEPQGLNEEIIYKYIDTASTGKTKDYVRSLGVKSERGSLFSSGDVSKLIKNGADDVSPKLLAIARDVVNMKKNKR
;
A
#
# COMPACT_ATOMS: atom_id res chain seq x y z
N MET A 1 6.77 -24.80 -61.36
CA MET A 1 7.86 -23.87 -61.01
C MET A 1 7.33 -22.94 -59.93
N PHE A 2 7.90 -23.05 -58.74
CA PHE A 2 7.90 -22.14 -57.56
C PHE A 2 6.92 -20.95 -57.53
N VAL A 3 6.13 -20.85 -56.45
CA VAL A 3 6.21 -19.68 -55.55
C VAL A 3 5.99 -20.14 -54.10
N PHE A 4 7.05 -19.93 -53.31
CA PHE A 4 7.17 -20.10 -51.87
C PHE A 4 6.66 -18.82 -51.21
N TRP A 5 5.72 -18.90 -50.26
CA TRP A 5 5.38 -17.77 -49.39
C TRP A 5 5.50 -18.18 -47.93
N MET A 6 6.58 -17.71 -47.32
CA MET A 6 6.94 -17.87 -45.92
C MET A 6 6.34 -16.68 -45.17
N LEU A 7 5.30 -16.91 -44.36
CA LEU A 7 4.74 -15.86 -43.51
C LEU A 7 5.49 -15.85 -42.17
N PHE A 8 6.34 -14.84 -41.98
CA PHE A 8 7.04 -14.57 -40.74
C PHE A 8 6.04 -14.12 -39.65
N ALA A 9 6.19 -14.69 -38.45
CA ALA A 9 5.62 -14.14 -37.23
C ALA A 9 6.50 -13.01 -36.68
N SER A 10 5.90 -11.94 -36.14
CA SER A 10 6.49 -11.20 -35.02
C SER A 10 5.40 -10.46 -34.22
N PRO A 11 5.43 -10.51 -32.87
CA PRO A 11 4.37 -10.00 -32.00
C PRO A 11 4.60 -8.52 -31.65
N ALA A 12 3.60 -7.67 -31.86
CA ALA A 12 3.65 -6.28 -31.43
C ALA A 12 3.07 -6.12 -30.01
N ASN A 13 4.00 -6.04 -29.06
CA ASN A 13 3.99 -5.47 -27.71
C ASN A 13 2.79 -4.55 -27.33
N PRO A 14 2.08 -4.79 -26.20
CA PRO A 14 1.04 -3.89 -25.73
C PRO A 14 1.65 -2.58 -25.22
N ILE A 15 1.23 -1.47 -25.84
CA ILE A 15 1.53 -0.12 -25.38
C ILE A 15 0.94 0.03 -23.97
N ARG A 16 1.83 0.17 -22.98
CA ARG A 16 1.52 0.52 -21.60
C ARG A 16 0.89 1.92 -21.59
N ALA A 17 -0.44 1.97 -21.64
CA ALA A 17 -1.17 3.21 -21.55
C ALA A 17 -0.96 3.83 -20.16
N ASN A 18 -0.38 5.03 -20.16
CA ASN A 18 -0.34 5.91 -19.01
C ASN A 18 -1.78 6.33 -18.71
N ASN A 19 -2.37 5.82 -17.62
CA ASN A 19 -3.68 6.26 -17.11
C ASN A 19 -3.56 7.69 -16.55
N PHE A 20 -3.52 8.68 -17.43
CA PHE A 20 -3.81 10.08 -17.08
C PHE A 20 -5.31 10.31 -17.31
N MET A 21 -6.01 10.65 -16.23
CA MET A 21 -7.44 10.95 -16.08
C MET A 21 -8.15 11.42 -17.37
N ASN A 22 -8.74 10.47 -18.11
CA ASN A 22 -9.80 10.78 -19.06
C ASN A 22 -11.10 11.02 -18.26
N PRO A 23 -11.91 12.05 -18.59
CA PRO A 23 -13.29 12.09 -18.11
C PRO A 23 -13.97 10.79 -18.54
N TYR A 24 -14.73 10.15 -17.64
CA TYR A 24 -15.39 8.88 -17.93
C TYR A 24 -16.15 8.99 -19.25
N THR A 25 -15.71 8.21 -20.23
CA THR A 25 -16.22 8.25 -21.61
C THR A 25 -17.62 7.66 -21.71
N ASP A 26 -17.98 6.78 -20.76
CA ASP A 26 -19.28 6.12 -20.65
C ASP A 26 -19.63 5.86 -19.17
N ILE A 27 -20.94 5.76 -18.87
CA ILE A 27 -21.46 5.40 -17.55
C ILE A 27 -21.01 3.97 -17.18
N ALA A 28 -20.90 3.06 -18.15
CA ALA A 28 -20.41 1.70 -17.92
C ALA A 28 -18.97 1.70 -17.39
N ASP A 29 -18.09 2.55 -17.95
CA ASP A 29 -16.71 2.71 -17.48
C ASP A 29 -16.67 3.26 -16.04
N LEU A 30 -17.54 4.21 -15.71
CA LEU A 30 -17.65 4.74 -14.36
C LEU A 30 -18.10 3.66 -13.36
N ILE A 31 -19.12 2.88 -13.70
CA ILE A 31 -19.60 1.78 -12.85
C ILE A 31 -18.47 0.76 -12.60
N ALA A 32 -17.77 0.33 -13.65
CA ALA A 32 -16.69 -0.64 -13.53
C ALA A 32 -15.54 -0.13 -12.64
N ASN A 33 -15.20 1.16 -12.72
CA ASN A 33 -14.20 1.77 -11.86
C ASN A 33 -14.66 1.81 -10.40
N LEU A 34 -15.91 2.21 -10.14
CA LEU A 34 -16.47 2.24 -8.78
C LEU A 34 -16.55 0.84 -8.16
N GLU A 35 -16.93 -0.19 -8.93
CA GLU A 35 -16.92 -1.58 -8.46
C GLU A 35 -15.50 -2.07 -8.12
N SER A 36 -14.51 -1.68 -8.92
CA SER A 36 -13.10 -1.95 -8.65
C SER A 36 -12.63 -1.27 -7.36
N GLU A 37 -13.04 -0.02 -7.13
CA GLU A 37 -12.75 0.70 -5.88
C GLU A 37 -13.41 0.05 -4.66
N ILE A 38 -14.68 -0.36 -4.76
CA ILE A 38 -15.39 -1.11 -3.70
C ILE A 38 -14.61 -2.38 -3.35
N LYS A 39 -14.13 -3.11 -4.36
CA LYS A 39 -13.34 -4.33 -4.15
C LYS A 39 -12.01 -4.03 -3.46
N ALA A 40 -11.29 -2.99 -3.88
CA ALA A 40 -10.01 -2.59 -3.28
C ALA A 40 -10.18 -2.13 -1.81
N LEU A 41 -11.23 -1.35 -1.53
CA LEU A 41 -11.59 -0.93 -0.18
C LEU A 41 -11.99 -2.12 0.69
N SER A 42 -12.75 -3.06 0.15
CA SER A 42 -13.15 -4.28 0.88
C SER A 42 -11.93 -5.11 1.29
N GLN A 43 -10.95 -5.29 0.40
CA GLN A 43 -9.68 -5.96 0.71
C GLN A 43 -8.85 -5.22 1.77
N THR A 44 -8.87 -3.89 1.74
CA THR A 44 -8.22 -3.05 2.75
C THR A 44 -8.87 -3.27 4.11
N ILE A 45 -10.21 -3.27 4.17
CA ILE A 45 -10.98 -3.54 5.39
C ILE A 45 -10.67 -4.95 5.93
N GLU A 46 -10.66 -5.96 5.07
CA GLU A 46 -10.32 -7.33 5.47
C GLU A 46 -8.93 -7.42 6.08
N THR A 47 -7.95 -6.72 5.49
CA THR A 47 -6.58 -6.67 6.03
C THR A 47 -6.57 -6.03 7.41
N LEU A 48 -7.25 -4.88 7.58
CA LEU A 48 -7.27 -4.13 8.86
C LEU A 48 -8.10 -4.80 9.96
N LYS A 49 -8.96 -5.77 9.61
CA LYS A 49 -9.71 -6.58 10.59
C LYS A 49 -8.87 -7.68 11.24
N GLN A 50 -7.72 -8.03 10.65
CA GLN A 50 -6.85 -9.06 11.19
C GLN A 50 -6.13 -8.55 12.44
N GLU A 51 -5.93 -9.42 13.42
CA GLU A 51 -5.13 -9.08 14.60
C GLU A 51 -3.64 -9.03 14.21
N PRO A 52 -2.86 -8.08 14.77
CA PRO A 52 -1.42 -8.02 14.55
C PRO A 52 -0.76 -9.31 15.06
N GLN A 53 0.08 -9.94 14.23
CA GLN A 53 0.76 -11.19 14.58
C GLN A 53 2.13 -10.96 15.23
N GLY A 54 2.64 -9.74 15.16
CA GLY A 54 3.95 -9.35 15.68
C GLY A 54 3.98 -7.91 16.18
N LEU A 55 5.05 -7.59 16.91
CA LEU A 55 5.25 -6.25 17.46
C LEU A 55 5.33 -5.19 16.35
N ASN A 56 5.98 -5.50 15.21
CA ASN A 56 6.09 -4.50 14.15
C ASN A 56 4.74 -4.24 13.46
N GLU A 57 3.88 -5.26 13.33
CA GLU A 57 2.52 -5.06 12.86
C GLU A 57 1.71 -4.22 13.84
N GLU A 58 1.82 -4.48 15.15
CA GLU A 58 1.16 -3.67 16.19
C GLU A 58 1.58 -2.20 16.10
N ILE A 59 2.88 -1.94 15.91
CA ILE A 59 3.41 -0.59 15.70
C ILE A 59 2.81 0.05 14.44
N ILE A 60 2.67 -0.70 13.35
CA ILE A 60 2.07 -0.21 12.11
C ILE A 60 0.57 0.05 12.28
N TYR A 61 -0.18 -0.83 12.94
CA TYR A 61 -1.59 -0.58 13.29
C TYR A 61 -1.73 0.70 14.10
N LYS A 62 -0.85 0.91 15.09
CA LYS A 62 -0.88 2.15 15.86
C LYS A 62 -0.52 3.38 15.03
N TYR A 63 0.38 3.23 14.07
CA TYR A 63 0.66 4.30 13.12
C TYR A 63 -0.54 4.61 12.22
N ILE A 64 -1.27 3.60 11.75
CA ILE A 64 -2.49 3.78 10.95
C ILE A 64 -3.57 4.51 11.77
N ASP A 65 -3.78 4.12 13.03
CA ASP A 65 -4.70 4.77 13.97
C ASP A 65 -4.35 6.25 14.20
N THR A 66 -3.07 6.53 14.47
CA THR A 66 -2.63 7.88 14.86
C THR A 66 -2.27 8.79 13.69
N ALA A 67 -1.99 8.22 12.51
CA ALA A 67 -1.40 8.86 11.34
C ALA A 67 -0.21 9.78 11.69
N SER A 68 0.59 9.44 12.71
CA SER A 68 1.64 10.30 13.26
C SER A 68 2.78 9.49 13.86
N THR A 69 3.97 9.61 13.26
CA THR A 69 5.18 8.92 13.74
C THR A 69 5.59 9.34 15.16
N GLY A 70 5.27 10.58 15.56
CA GLY A 70 5.51 11.07 16.92
C GLY A 70 4.66 10.32 17.95
N LYS A 71 3.35 10.26 17.73
CA LYS A 71 2.40 9.57 18.61
C LYS A 71 2.65 8.07 18.66
N THR A 72 2.95 7.45 17.51
CA THR A 72 3.33 6.03 17.46
C THR A 72 4.57 5.77 18.29
N LYS A 73 5.63 6.55 18.14
CA LYS A 73 6.86 6.40 18.93
C LYS A 73 6.59 6.53 20.43
N ASP A 74 5.77 7.49 20.85
CA ASP A 74 5.46 7.67 22.27
C ASP A 74 4.68 6.46 22.84
N TYR A 75 3.79 5.87 22.03
CA TYR A 75 3.15 4.60 22.37
C TYR A 75 4.16 3.44 22.48
N VAL A 76 5.06 3.26 21.51
CA VAL A 76 6.08 2.20 21.56
C VAL A 76 6.99 2.34 22.78
N ARG A 77 7.32 3.58 23.16
CA ARG A 77 8.07 3.87 24.40
C ARG A 77 7.29 3.49 25.66
N SER A 78 5.97 3.67 25.66
CA SER A 78 5.11 3.28 26.79
C SER A 78 5.07 1.76 27.01
N LEU A 79 5.34 0.97 25.95
CA LEU A 79 5.50 -0.49 26.02
C LEU A 79 6.90 -0.91 26.48
N GLY A 80 7.83 0.02 26.70
CA GLY A 80 9.22 -0.28 27.10
C GLY A 80 10.10 -0.82 25.97
N VAL A 81 9.62 -0.80 24.72
CA VAL A 81 10.36 -1.30 23.56
C VAL A 81 11.49 -0.34 23.18
N LYS A 82 12.67 -0.91 22.90
CA LYS A 82 13.87 -0.19 22.46
C LYS A 82 14.11 -0.38 20.96
N SER A 83 14.95 0.47 20.38
CA SER A 83 15.39 0.27 18.99
C SER A 83 16.29 -0.96 18.87
N GLU A 84 16.49 -1.45 17.63
CA GLU A 84 17.45 -2.53 17.31
C GLU A 84 18.86 -2.26 17.85
N ARG A 85 19.24 -0.98 17.98
CA ARG A 85 20.55 -0.55 18.49
C ARG A 85 20.59 -0.42 20.01
N GLY A 86 19.53 -0.81 20.72
CA GLY A 86 19.41 -0.71 22.17
C GLY A 86 19.14 0.70 22.70
N SER A 87 18.96 1.70 21.82
CA SER A 87 18.63 3.08 22.17
C SER A 87 17.13 3.29 22.34
N LEU A 88 16.72 4.47 22.83
CA LEU A 88 15.31 4.85 22.88
C LEU A 88 14.69 4.81 21.49
N PHE A 89 13.53 4.15 21.39
CA PHE A 89 12.76 4.09 20.15
C PHE A 89 12.42 5.51 19.65
N SER A 90 12.67 5.80 18.38
CA SER A 90 12.55 7.14 17.80
C SER A 90 11.47 7.20 16.71
N SER A 91 11.02 8.42 16.36
CA SER A 91 10.11 8.61 15.21
C SER A 91 10.78 8.24 13.88
N GLY A 92 12.12 8.27 13.85
CA GLY A 92 12.92 7.74 12.76
C GLY A 92 12.78 6.23 12.62
N ASP A 93 12.63 5.49 13.73
CA ASP A 93 12.46 4.03 13.69
C ASP A 93 11.07 3.66 13.18
N VAL A 94 10.02 4.39 13.58
CA VAL A 94 8.69 4.27 12.96
C VAL A 94 8.76 4.54 11.45
N SER A 95 9.46 5.60 11.05
CA SER A 95 9.59 5.98 9.63
C SER A 95 10.35 4.93 8.82
N LYS A 96 11.40 4.32 9.41
CA LYS A 96 12.13 3.22 8.79
C LYS A 96 11.24 1.99 8.65
N LEU A 97 10.47 1.65 9.68
CA LEU A 97 9.55 0.52 9.64
C LEU A 97 8.52 0.67 8.51
N ILE A 98 7.92 1.86 8.33
CA ILE A 98 6.97 2.13 7.24
C ILE A 98 7.64 2.09 5.86
N LYS A 99 8.91 2.52 5.77
CA LYS A 99 9.64 2.58 4.49
C LYS A 99 10.17 1.21 4.09
N ASN A 100 10.82 0.50 5.00
CA ASN A 100 11.57 -0.70 4.70
C ASN A 100 10.74 -1.97 4.98
N GLY A 101 9.72 -1.89 5.83
CA GLY A 101 9.04 -3.05 6.37
C GLY A 101 9.89 -3.78 7.41
N ALA A 102 9.40 -4.94 7.83
CA ALA A 102 10.10 -5.92 8.63
C ALA A 102 9.58 -7.32 8.23
N ASP A 103 10.28 -8.38 8.63
CA ASP A 103 9.97 -9.76 8.22
C ASP A 103 8.60 -10.23 8.72
N ASP A 104 8.15 -9.70 9.86
CA ASP A 104 6.86 -9.98 10.48
C ASP A 104 5.73 -9.07 9.98
N VAL A 105 5.98 -8.20 8.99
CA VAL A 105 4.98 -7.24 8.49
C VAL A 105 4.42 -7.67 7.14
N SER A 106 3.10 -7.84 7.08
CA SER A 106 2.41 -8.07 5.81
C SER A 106 2.62 -6.93 4.81
N PRO A 107 2.95 -7.22 3.53
CA PRO A 107 3.16 -6.20 2.50
C PRO A 107 1.88 -5.39 2.23
N LYS A 108 0.70 -5.98 2.42
CA LYS A 108 -0.59 -5.28 2.28
C LYS A 108 -0.77 -4.24 3.37
N LEU A 109 -0.47 -4.61 4.62
CA LEU A 109 -0.55 -3.70 5.76
C LEU A 109 0.42 -2.52 5.61
N LEU A 110 1.63 -2.80 5.11
CA LEU A 110 2.63 -1.77 4.85
C LEU A 110 2.21 -0.79 3.76
N ALA A 111 1.53 -1.27 2.70
CA ALA A 111 0.96 -0.40 1.67
C ALA A 111 -0.07 0.56 2.25
N ILE A 112 -1.00 0.04 3.07
CA ILE A 112 -2.02 0.86 3.75
C ILE A 112 -1.36 1.92 4.64
N ALA A 113 -0.34 1.55 5.41
CA ALA A 113 0.40 2.47 6.25
C ALA A 113 1.05 3.61 5.45
N ARG A 114 1.58 3.34 4.26
CA ARG A 114 2.17 4.37 3.40
C ARG A 114 1.12 5.34 2.86
N ASP A 115 -0.08 4.85 2.59
CA ASP A 115 -1.17 5.65 2.01
C ASP A 115 -1.97 6.45 3.05
N VAL A 116 -1.93 6.09 4.33
CA VAL A 116 -2.74 6.72 5.40
C VAL A 116 -2.57 8.26 5.47
N VAL A 117 -1.37 8.76 5.16
CA VAL A 117 -1.09 10.21 5.15
C VAL A 117 -1.80 10.93 4.01
N ASN A 118 -1.97 10.25 2.87
CA ASN A 118 -2.68 10.79 1.72
C ASN A 118 -4.20 10.72 1.94
N MET A 119 -4.69 9.65 2.60
CA MET A 119 -6.10 9.53 3.00
C MET A 119 -6.55 10.71 3.89
N LYS A 120 -5.67 11.18 4.78
CA LYS A 120 -5.94 12.36 5.62
C LYS A 120 -6.07 13.67 4.82
N LYS A 121 -5.32 13.80 3.72
CA LYS A 121 -5.28 15.04 2.91
C LYS A 121 -6.45 15.17 1.97
N ASN A 122 -6.95 14.06 1.43
CA ASN A 122 -8.03 14.03 0.45
C ASN A 122 -9.43 14.18 1.05
N LYS A 123 -9.54 14.42 2.37
CA LYS A 123 -10.81 14.61 3.10
C LYS A 123 -10.99 16.07 3.57
N ARG A 124 -10.57 17.02 2.74
CA ARG A 124 -10.76 18.47 2.96
C ARG A 124 -11.81 19.03 2.04
#